data_AF-A0A4U0V9L0-F1
#
_entry.id   AF-A0A4U0V9L0-F1
#
_cell.length_a   1.000
_cell.length_b   1.000
_cell.length_c   1.000
_cell.angle_alpha   90.00
_cell.angle_beta   90.00
_cell.angle_gamma   90.00
#
_symmetry.space_group_name_H-M   'P 1'
#
loop_
_entity.id
_entity.type
_entity.pdbx_description
1 polymer ?
#
loop_
_entity_poly.entity_id
_entity_poly.type
_entity_poly.pdbx_seq_one_letter_code
_entity_poly.pdbx_strand_id
1 'polypeptide(L)'
;MLVGLGEATQGVLPLDAREVVSLVCAAHFGSVYATQAHTEIAMKLKLLSHAQCQSITAGEKAEGMSEVGNLAYETAYFLLNVRGPLSQELWDQCLRAFGKEGTVGLVHYVALCTWTSIALNAAM
;
A
#
# COMPACT_ATOMS: atom_id res chain seq x y z
N MET A 1 13.39 14.40 -4.28
CA MET A 1 12.79 13.66 -5.42
C MET A 1 11.66 12.73 -4.96
N LEU A 2 11.80 12.00 -3.84
CA LEU A 2 10.80 11.00 -3.38
C LEU A 2 9.61 11.59 -2.61
N VAL A 3 9.80 12.68 -1.86
CA VAL A 3 8.69 13.47 -1.26
C VAL A 3 7.69 13.89 -2.34
N GLY A 4 8.18 14.22 -3.54
CA GLY A 4 7.35 14.62 -4.67
C GLY A 4 6.45 13.51 -5.24
N LEU A 5 6.77 12.22 -5.06
CA LEU A 5 5.88 11.12 -5.51
C LEU A 5 4.77 10.83 -4.50
N GLY A 6 5.07 10.98 -3.19
CA GLY A 6 4.05 10.97 -2.14
C GLY A 6 3.09 12.16 -2.27
N GLU A 7 3.58 13.32 -2.68
CA GLU A 7 2.78 14.51 -3.01
C GLU A 7 2.04 14.36 -4.34
N ALA A 8 2.67 13.79 -5.38
CA ALA A 8 2.04 13.59 -6.69
C ALA A 8 0.84 12.62 -6.66
N THR A 9 0.75 11.78 -5.64
CA THR A 9 -0.40 10.88 -5.41
C THR A 9 -1.46 11.49 -4.49
N GLN A 10 -1.21 12.66 -3.88
CA GLN A 10 -2.21 13.37 -3.09
C GLN A 10 -3.37 13.84 -3.98
N GLY A 11 -4.60 13.52 -3.55
CA GLY A 11 -5.83 13.84 -4.28
C GLY A 11 -6.21 12.83 -5.36
N VAL A 12 -5.31 11.91 -5.74
CA VAL A 12 -5.56 10.89 -6.77
C VAL A 12 -5.79 9.50 -6.16
N LEU A 13 -5.15 9.21 -5.02
CA LEU A 13 -5.38 7.98 -4.26
C LEU A 13 -6.05 8.25 -2.91
N PRO A 14 -7.11 7.49 -2.56
CA PRO A 14 -7.69 7.50 -1.22
C PRO A 14 -6.66 7.22 -0.13
N LEU A 15 -6.82 7.85 1.04
CA LEU A 15 -5.86 7.72 2.15
C LEU A 15 -5.78 6.30 2.70
N ASP A 16 -6.90 5.58 2.75
CA ASP A 16 -6.95 4.18 3.17
C ASP A 16 -6.15 3.27 2.22
N ALA A 17 -6.30 3.42 0.91
CA ALA A 17 -5.51 2.70 -0.08
C ALA A 17 -3.99 2.96 0.10
N ARG A 18 -3.62 4.22 0.36
CA ARG A 18 -2.21 4.59 0.59
C ARG A 18 -1.63 3.93 1.84
N GLU A 19 -2.31 4.03 2.97
CA GLU A 19 -1.79 3.44 4.21
C GLU A 19 -1.74 1.91 4.15
N VAL A 20 -2.71 1.26 3.49
CA VAL A 20 -2.66 -0.18 3.25
C VAL A 20 -1.43 -0.56 2.41
N VAL A 21 -1.18 0.13 1.28
CA VAL A 21 0.00 -0.14 0.44
C VAL A 21 1.30 0.06 1.21
N SER A 22 1.41 1.16 1.97
CA SER A 22 2.59 1.45 2.77
C SER A 22 2.87 0.33 3.77
N LEU A 23 1.84 -0.13 4.48
CA LEU A 23 1.97 -1.18 5.48
C LEU A 23 2.30 -2.55 4.86
N VAL A 24 1.67 -2.90 3.73
CA VAL A 24 1.97 -4.14 2.98
C VAL A 24 3.43 -4.17 2.50
N CYS A 25 3.90 -3.07 1.89
CA CYS A 25 5.28 -3.00 1.40
C CYS A 25 6.29 -3.04 2.56
N ALA A 26 6.03 -2.27 3.63
CA ALA A 26 6.89 -2.24 4.80
C ALA A 26 7.00 -3.62 5.46
N ALA A 27 5.88 -4.31 5.63
CA ALA A 27 5.84 -5.66 6.17
C ALA A 27 6.57 -6.66 5.27
N HIS A 28 6.36 -6.61 3.96
CA HIS A 28 7.00 -7.51 2.99
C HIS A 28 8.53 -7.46 3.06
N PHE A 29 9.10 -6.25 3.20
CA PHE A 29 10.55 -6.07 3.31
C PHE A 29 11.07 -6.07 4.77
N GLY A 30 10.21 -6.33 5.76
CA GLY A 30 10.61 -6.35 7.17
C GLY A 30 11.10 -5.00 7.71
N SER A 31 10.60 -3.89 7.16
CA SER A 31 11.01 -2.55 7.58
C SER A 31 10.34 -2.13 8.87
N VAL A 32 11.04 -2.33 10.00
CA VAL A 32 10.53 -2.07 11.36
C VAL A 32 10.08 -0.61 11.51
N TYR A 33 10.93 0.34 11.11
CA TYR A 33 10.61 1.77 11.23
C TYR A 33 9.36 2.14 10.41
N ALA A 34 9.30 1.74 9.13
CA ALA A 34 8.16 2.06 8.27
C ALA A 34 6.88 1.37 8.76
N THR A 35 6.98 0.13 9.23
CA THR A 35 5.85 -0.64 9.75
C THR A 35 5.23 0.04 10.97
N GLN A 36 6.07 0.49 11.92
CA GLN A 36 5.62 1.20 13.11
C GLN A 36 4.95 2.54 12.72
N ALA A 37 5.62 3.35 11.89
CA ALA A 37 5.10 4.65 11.47
C ALA A 37 3.74 4.54 10.76
N HIS A 38 3.60 3.63 9.80
CA HIS A 38 2.34 3.47 9.05
C HIS A 38 1.25 2.79 9.87
N THR A 39 1.59 1.94 10.84
CA THR A 39 0.61 1.43 11.82
C THR A 39 0.03 2.57 12.65
N GLU A 40 0.88 3.46 13.18
CA GLU A 40 0.44 4.61 13.97
C GLU A 40 -0.42 5.59 13.15
N ILE A 41 0.00 5.90 11.92
CA ILE A 41 -0.73 6.79 11.02
C ILE A 41 -2.11 6.21 10.70
N ALA A 42 -2.18 4.95 10.26
CA ALA A 42 -3.44 4.30 9.88
C ALA A 42 -4.43 4.26 11.06
N MET A 43 -3.95 3.96 12.27
CA MET A 43 -4.77 3.93 13.48
C MET A 43 -5.22 5.33 13.90
N LYS A 44 -4.32 6.32 13.88
CA LYS A 44 -4.63 7.70 14.26
C LYS A 44 -5.68 8.33 13.34
N LEU A 45 -5.60 8.01 12.05
CA LEU A 45 -6.57 8.45 11.04
C LEU A 45 -7.84 7.59 10.99
N LYS A 46 -7.95 6.54 11.81
CA LYS A 46 -9.06 5.58 11.85
C LYS A 46 -9.32 4.90 10.50
N LEU A 47 -8.27 4.73 9.70
CA LEU A 47 -8.33 4.04 8.40
C LEU A 47 -8.29 2.52 8.59
N LEU A 48 -7.53 2.07 9.59
CA LEU A 48 -7.41 0.67 9.98
C LEU A 48 -7.51 0.53 11.51
N SER A 49 -8.11 -0.57 11.95
CA SER A 49 -8.06 -1.02 13.34
C SER A 49 -6.71 -1.69 13.64
N HIS A 50 -6.40 -1.84 14.93
CA HIS A 50 -5.19 -2.53 15.36
C HIS A 50 -5.10 -3.97 14.83
N ALA A 51 -6.21 -4.72 14.86
CA ALA A 51 -6.29 -6.09 14.36
C ALA A 51 -6.05 -6.17 12.83
N GLN A 52 -6.54 -5.18 12.08
CA GLN A 52 -6.28 -5.10 10.64
C GLN A 52 -4.81 -4.80 10.35
N CYS A 53 -4.20 -3.86 11.07
CA CYS A 53 -2.77 -3.60 10.95
C CYS A 53 -1.97 -4.88 11.28
N GLN A 54 -2.28 -5.57 12.37
CA GLN A 54 -1.62 -6.82 12.75
C GLN A 54 -1.70 -7.88 11.65
N SER A 55 -2.88 -8.10 11.08
CA SER A 55 -3.08 -9.08 9.99
C SER A 55 -2.22 -8.71 8.77
N ILE A 56 -2.24 -7.45 8.35
CA ILE A 56 -1.42 -6.96 7.22
C ILE A 56 0.07 -7.16 7.51
N THR A 57 0.53 -6.82 8.71
CA THR A 57 1.95 -6.99 9.08
C THR A 57 2.39 -8.44 9.19
N ALA A 58 1.45 -9.37 9.43
CA ALA A 58 1.69 -10.80 9.37
C ALA A 58 1.71 -11.36 7.93
N GLY A 59 1.49 -10.51 6.92
CA GLY A 59 1.40 -10.91 5.52
C GLY A 59 0.03 -11.46 5.12
N GLU A 60 -1.00 -11.26 5.95
CA GLU A 60 -2.36 -11.74 5.74
C GLU A 60 -3.29 -10.61 5.29
N LYS A 61 -4.34 -10.96 4.55
CA LYS A 61 -5.37 -9.99 4.16
C LYS A 61 -6.30 -9.77 5.35
N ALA A 62 -6.41 -8.53 5.81
CA ALA A 62 -7.29 -8.19 6.91
C ALA A 62 -8.77 -8.19 6.51
N GLU A 63 -9.65 -8.64 7.41
CA GLU A 63 -11.09 -8.56 7.21
C GLU A 63 -11.65 -7.16 7.53
N GLY A 64 -12.79 -6.82 6.91
CA GLY A 64 -13.52 -5.58 7.21
C GLY A 64 -12.84 -4.27 6.77
N MET A 65 -11.83 -4.33 5.90
CA MET A 65 -11.26 -3.13 5.27
C MET A 65 -12.27 -2.50 4.29
N SER A 66 -12.06 -1.23 3.95
CA SER A 66 -12.81 -0.57 2.88
C SER A 66 -12.61 -1.30 1.55
N GLU A 67 -13.51 -1.10 0.58
CA GLU A 67 -13.39 -1.70 -0.75
C GLU A 67 -12.08 -1.30 -1.44
N VAL A 68 -11.76 0.00 -1.42
CA VAL A 68 -10.52 0.52 -1.98
C VAL A 68 -9.28 0.06 -1.21
N GLY A 69 -9.36 -0.11 0.12
CA GLY A 69 -8.28 -0.68 0.93
C GLY A 69 -8.02 -2.15 0.58
N ASN A 70 -9.08 -2.95 0.41
CA ASN A 70 -8.96 -4.33 -0.05
C ASN A 70 -8.30 -4.44 -1.42
N LEU A 71 -8.74 -3.62 -2.38
CA LEU A 71 -8.20 -3.63 -3.73
C LEU A 71 -6.74 -3.17 -3.75
N ALA A 72 -6.38 -2.19 -2.91
CA ALA A 72 -5.01 -1.73 -2.74
C ALA A 72 -4.11 -2.81 -2.13
N TYR A 73 -4.60 -3.56 -1.12
CA TYR A 73 -3.91 -4.72 -0.57
C TYR A 73 -3.64 -5.77 -1.65
N GLU A 74 -4.68 -6.19 -2.38
CA GLU A 74 -4.56 -7.23 -3.41
C GLU A 74 -3.59 -6.85 -4.51
N THR A 75 -3.65 -5.58 -4.95
CA THR A 75 -2.74 -5.05 -5.97
C THR A 75 -1.30 -5.01 -5.47
N ALA A 76 -1.06 -4.48 -4.27
CA ALA A 76 0.29 -4.46 -3.69
C ALA A 76 0.83 -5.88 -3.48
N TYR A 77 0.02 -6.76 -2.90
CA TYR A 77 0.38 -8.15 -2.66
C TYR A 77 0.72 -8.87 -3.96
N PHE A 78 -0.08 -8.71 -5.02
CA PHE A 78 0.20 -9.31 -6.31
C PHE A 78 1.54 -8.81 -6.86
N LEU A 79 1.75 -7.49 -6.92
CA LEU A 79 2.96 -6.90 -7.48
C LEU A 79 4.24 -7.30 -6.71
N LEU A 80 4.13 -7.56 -5.41
CA LEU A 80 5.25 -7.97 -4.58
C LEU A 80 5.56 -9.48 -4.67
N ASN A 81 4.54 -10.32 -4.85
CA ASN A 81 4.69 -11.78 -4.73
C ASN A 81 4.61 -12.54 -6.06
N VAL A 82 3.95 -11.98 -7.07
CA VAL A 82 3.75 -12.64 -8.37
C VAL A 82 4.68 -12.03 -9.42
N ARG A 83 5.52 -12.89 -10.02
CA ARG A 83 6.40 -12.46 -11.11
C ARG A 83 5.60 -12.30 -12.41
N GLY A 84 5.73 -11.14 -13.05
CA GLY A 84 5.14 -10.88 -14.36
C GLY A 84 4.15 -9.72 -14.33
N PRO A 85 3.32 -9.56 -15.37
CA PRO A 85 2.36 -8.47 -15.45
C PRO A 85 1.24 -8.63 -14.42
N LEU A 86 0.71 -7.50 -13.95
CA LEU A 86 -0.55 -7.47 -13.19
C LEU A 86 -1.66 -8.13 -14.02
N SER A 87 -2.54 -8.91 -13.39
CA SER A 87 -3.65 -9.53 -14.11
C SER A 87 -4.56 -8.44 -14.72
N GLN A 88 -5.05 -8.68 -15.93
CA GLN A 88 -5.96 -7.74 -16.60
C GLN A 88 -7.23 -7.50 -15.77
N GLU A 89 -7.73 -8.55 -15.12
CA GLU A 89 -8.89 -8.45 -14.23
C GLU A 89 -8.65 -7.47 -13.07
N LEU A 90 -7.50 -7.58 -12.38
CA LEU A 90 -7.17 -6.72 -11.25
C LEU A 90 -6.89 -5.29 -11.71
N TRP A 91 -6.25 -5.12 -12.86
CA TRP A 91 -6.09 -3.82 -13.51
C TRP A 91 -7.43 -3.15 -13.82
N ASP A 92 -8.37 -3.89 -14.40
CA ASP A 92 -9.70 -3.36 -14.74
C ASP A 92 -10.52 -3.03 -13.50
N GLN A 93 -10.37 -3.80 -12.42
CA GLN A 93 -10.95 -3.46 -11.11
C GLN A 93 -10.38 -2.14 -10.58
N CYS A 94 -9.06 -1.95 -10.65
CA CYS A 94 -8.42 -0.69 -10.28
C CYS A 94 -8.93 0.48 -11.13
N LEU A 95 -9.07 0.31 -12.45
CA LEU A 95 -9.59 1.36 -13.32
C LEU A 95 -11.01 1.78 -12.95
N ARG A 96 -11.87 0.85 -12.55
CA ARG A 96 -13.23 1.15 -12.09
C ARG A 96 -13.24 1.88 -10.76
N ALA A 97 -12.39 1.50 -9.82
CA ALA A 97 -12.37 2.06 -8.48
C ALA A 97 -11.63 3.41 -8.39
N PHE A 98 -10.50 3.54 -9.08
CA PHE A 98 -9.55 4.65 -8.96
C PHE A 98 -9.46 5.54 -10.21
N GLY A 99 -10.08 5.14 -11.32
CA GLY A 99 -9.84 5.75 -12.62
C GLY A 99 -8.42 5.49 -13.13
N LYS A 100 -8.11 6.03 -14.31
CA LYS A 100 -6.80 5.82 -14.96
C LYS A 100 -5.65 6.40 -14.16
N GLU A 101 -5.77 7.64 -13.70
CA GLU A 101 -4.71 8.33 -12.96
C GLU A 101 -4.47 7.68 -11.60
N GLY A 102 -5.54 7.33 -10.87
CA GLY A 102 -5.42 6.65 -9.58
C GLY A 102 -4.85 5.24 -9.72
N THR A 103 -5.20 4.50 -10.77
CA THR A 103 -4.61 3.17 -11.03
C THR A 103 -3.12 3.25 -11.30
N VAL A 104 -2.70 4.17 -12.17
CA VAL A 104 -1.27 4.40 -12.44
C VAL A 104 -0.56 4.90 -11.17
N GLY A 105 -1.21 5.79 -10.42
CA GLY A 105 -0.74 6.26 -9.13
C GLY A 105 -0.53 5.13 -8.13
N LEU A 106 -1.44 4.16 -8.05
CA LEU A 106 -1.36 3.02 -7.15
C LEU A 106 -0.10 2.19 -7.42
N VAL A 107 0.15 1.88 -8.68
CA VAL A 107 1.35 1.11 -9.10
C VAL A 107 2.64 1.87 -8.74
N HIS A 108 2.68 3.18 -9.01
CA HIS A 108 3.83 4.01 -8.64
C HIS A 108 4.01 4.08 -7.13
N TYR A 109 2.92 4.13 -6.37
CA TYR A 109 2.95 4.20 -4.92
C TYR A 109 3.47 2.89 -4.31
N VAL A 110 3.06 1.74 -4.83
CA VAL A 110 3.62 0.42 -4.43
C VAL A 110 5.12 0.39 -4.67
N ALA A 111 5.59 0.82 -5.84
CA ALA A 111 7.02 0.87 -6.16
C ALA A 111 7.80 1.82 -5.23
N LEU A 112 7.24 3.00 -4.93
CA LEU A 112 7.81 3.98 -4.00
C LEU A 112 7.94 3.42 -2.59
N CYS A 113 6.86 2.85 -2.04
CA CYS A 113 6.85 2.27 -0.70
C CYS A 113 7.84 1.11 -0.60
N THR A 114 7.87 0.23 -1.61
CA THR A 114 8.85 -0.86 -1.72
C THR A 114 10.29 -0.35 -1.63
N TRP A 115 10.66 0.61 -2.49
CA TRP A 115 12.01 1.18 -2.49
C TRP A 115 12.34 1.87 -1.16
N THR A 116 11.36 2.58 -0.58
CA THR A 116 11.53 3.28 0.70
C THR A 116 11.77 2.31 1.84
N SER A 117 11.03 1.20 1.91
CA SER A 117 11.22 0.16 2.92
C SER A 117 12.61 -0.47 2.83
N ILE A 118 13.10 -0.74 1.62
CA ILE A 118 14.48 -1.23 1.41
C ILE A 118 15.50 -0.20 1.88
N ALA A 119 15.34 1.06 1.51
CA ALA A 119 16.26 2.13 1.89
C ALA A 119 16.32 2.33 3.42
N LEU A 120 15.16 2.30 4.08
CA LEU A 120 15.07 2.42 5.55
C LEU A 120 15.74 1.25 6.27
N ASN A 121 15.70 0.04 5.70
CA ASN A 121 16.44 -1.09 6.27
C ASN A 121 17.96 -0.91 6.23
N ALA A 122 18.48 -0.20 5.24
CA ALA A 122 19.91 0.10 5.14
C ALA A 122 20.35 1.26 6.03
N ALA A 123 19.41 2.11 6.46
CA ALA A 123 19.68 3.27 7.31
C ALA A 123 19.58 2.96 8.81
N MET A 124 19.24 1.72 9.19
CA MET A 124 19.15 1.24 10.57
C MET A 124 20.37 0.41 10.97
#